data_AF-A0AA97HZP8-F1
#
_entry.id   AF-A0AA97HZP8-F1
#
_cell.length_a   1.000
_cell.length_b   1.000
_cell.length_c   1.000
_cell.angle_alpha   90.00
_cell.angle_beta   90.00
_cell.angle_gamma   90.00
#
_symmetry.space_group_name_H-M   'P 1'
#
loop_
_entity.id
_entity.type
_entity.pdbx_description
1 polymer ?
#
loop_
_entity_poly.entity_id
_entity_poly.type
_entity_poly.pdbx_seq_one_letter_code
_entity_poly.pdbx_strand_id
1 'polypeptide(L)'
;MMLADIVGWMGTSLIVFAYFYANVLNKPLGILYNCMNILGSLLLAWSLTVNINWAAFSLQIVWIIISLFGIWRVLRSRKDAKEPA
;
A
#
# COMPACT_ATOMS: atom_id res chain seq x y z
N MET A 1 14.85 11.88 -14.63
CA MET A 1 15.00 10.42 -14.81
C MET A 1 15.55 9.78 -13.54
N MET A 2 16.82 10.01 -13.15
CA MET A 2 17.42 9.38 -11.95
C MET A 2 16.62 9.51 -10.63
N LEU A 3 16.08 10.69 -10.32
CA LEU A 3 15.25 10.87 -9.12
C LEU A 3 13.97 10.02 -9.16
N ALA A 4 13.32 9.95 -10.32
CA ALA A 4 12.11 9.14 -10.49
C ALA A 4 12.41 7.65 -10.33
N ASP A 5 13.55 7.18 -10.84
CA ASP A 5 13.97 5.79 -10.69
C ASP A 5 14.21 5.44 -9.21
N ILE A 6 14.90 6.30 -8.46
CA ILE A 6 15.11 6.12 -7.01
C ILE A 6 13.77 6.07 -6.27
N VAL A 7 12.87 7.01 -6.55
CA VAL A 7 11.53 7.05 -5.93
C VAL A 7 10.72 5.80 -6.29
N GLY A 8 10.80 5.33 -7.54
CA GLY A 8 10.15 4.11 -8.00
C GLY A 8 10.68 2.87 -7.29
N TRP A 9 11.99 2.76 -7.10
CA TRP A 9 12.61 1.67 -6.32
C TRP A 9 12.24 1.72 -4.85
N MET A 10 12.16 2.91 -4.24
CA MET A 10 11.68 3.07 -2.87
C MET A 10 10.23 2.62 -2.72
N GLY A 11 9.35 3.05 -3.64
CA GLY A 11 7.94 2.65 -3.66
C GLY A 11 7.77 1.13 -3.83
N THR A 12 8.49 0.55 -4.79
CA THR A 12 8.52 -0.90 -5.05
C THR A 12 8.97 -1.67 -3.81
N SER A 13 10.08 -1.24 -3.20
CA SER A 13 10.63 -1.90 -2.00
C SER A 13 9.63 -1.86 -0.86
N LEU A 14 8.95 -0.72 -0.65
CA LEU A 14 7.97 -0.58 0.42
C LEU A 14 6.75 -1.49 0.25
N ILE A 15 6.22 -1.62 -0.99
CA ILE A 15 5.14 -2.56 -1.31
C ILE A 15 5.59 -4.00 -1.04
N VAL A 16 6.77 -4.38 -1.53
CA VAL A 16 7.32 -5.74 -1.33
C VAL A 16 7.55 -6.03 0.15
N PHE A 17 8.05 -5.07 0.93
CA PHE A 17 8.19 -5.23 2.38
C PHE A 17 6.85 -5.35 3.09
N ALA A 18 5.81 -4.64 2.66
CA ALA A 18 4.46 -4.82 3.21
C ALA A 18 3.98 -6.25 2.98
N TYR A 19 4.16 -6.76 1.76
CA TYR A 19 3.85 -8.13 1.40
C TYR A 19 4.63 -9.17 2.20
N PHE A 20 5.94 -8.97 2.35
CA PHE A 20 6.80 -9.80 3.18
C PHE A 20 6.32 -9.80 4.64
N TYR A 21 6.03 -8.62 5.19
CA TYR A 21 5.52 -8.46 6.54
C TYR A 21 4.23 -9.25 6.77
N ALA A 22 3.28 -9.19 5.82
CA ALA A 22 2.04 -9.95 5.95
C ALA A 22 2.25 -11.46 5.78
N ASN A 23 2.95 -11.90 4.74
CA ASN A 23 3.00 -13.31 4.35
C ASN A 23 4.09 -14.09 5.10
N VAL A 24 5.33 -13.58 5.13
CA VAL A 24 6.45 -14.32 5.73
C VAL A 24 6.42 -14.22 7.25
N LEU A 25 6.11 -13.04 7.79
CA LEU A 25 6.01 -12.85 9.23
C LEU A 25 4.63 -13.21 9.79
N ASN A 26 3.72 -13.73 8.96
CA ASN A 26 2.33 -14.08 9.31
C ASN A 26 1.59 -12.98 10.08
N LYS A 27 1.85 -11.71 9.73
CA LYS A 27 1.24 -10.56 10.39
C LYS A 27 -0.10 -10.25 9.73
N PRO A 28 -1.08 -9.75 10.51
CA PRO A 28 -2.38 -9.40 9.95
C PRO A 28 -2.26 -8.29 8.92
N LEU A 29 -3.18 -8.29 7.94
CA LEU A 29 -3.40 -7.22 6.96
C LEU A 29 -4.01 -5.97 7.62
N GLY A 30 -3.38 -5.51 8.69
CA GLY A 30 -3.81 -4.41 9.55
C GLY A 30 -3.41 -3.03 9.01
N ILE A 31 -3.49 -2.02 9.87
CA ILE A 31 -3.21 -0.63 9.49
C ILE A 31 -1.80 -0.47 8.89
N LEU A 32 -0.76 -1.03 9.54
CA LEU A 32 0.62 -0.91 9.07
C LEU A 32 0.82 -1.44 7.65
N TYR A 33 0.31 -2.65 7.36
CA TYR A 33 0.38 -3.26 6.03
C TYR A 33 -0.24 -2.38 4.95
N ASN A 34 -1.45 -1.86 5.22
CA ASN A 34 -2.16 -1.03 4.25
C ASN A 34 -1.51 0.37 4.11
N CYS A 35 -1.00 0.96 5.19
CA CYS A 35 -0.25 2.21 5.14
C CYS A 35 1.02 2.10 4.30
N MET A 36 1.79 1.01 4.47
CA MET A 36 2.98 0.75 3.65
C MET A 36 2.60 0.59 2.17
N ASN A 37 1.52 -0.13 1.87
CA ASN A 37 1.04 -0.27 0.49
C ASN A 37 0.60 1.07 -0.12
N ILE A 38 -0.13 1.92 0.60
CA ILE A 38 -0.54 3.24 0.10
C ILE A 38 0.68 4.10 -0.18
N LEU A 39 1.59 4.22 0.78
CA LEU A 39 2.78 5.06 0.63
C LEU A 39 3.65 4.55 -0.52
N GLY A 40 3.86 3.23 -0.63
CA GLY A 40 4.65 2.64 -1.70
C GLY A 40 4.01 2.84 -3.07
N SER A 41 2.69 2.69 -3.16
CA SER A 41 1.92 2.88 -4.39
C SER A 41 1.91 4.34 -4.84
N LEU A 42 1.84 5.30 -3.91
CA LEU A 42 1.92 6.73 -4.22
C LEU A 42 3.29 7.11 -4.77
N LEU A 43 4.37 6.63 -4.14
CA LEU A 43 5.74 6.86 -4.63
C LEU A 43 5.95 6.24 -6.01
N LEU A 44 5.52 4.99 -6.21
CA LEU A 44 5.69 4.30 -7.47
C LEU A 44 4.80 4.92 -8.57
N ALA A 45 3.55 5.27 -8.28
CA ALA A 45 2.68 5.99 -9.21
C ALA A 45 3.29 7.33 -9.64
N TRP A 46 3.85 8.10 -8.70
CA TRP A 46 4.56 9.33 -9.01
C TRP A 46 5.74 9.09 -9.95
N SER A 47 6.58 8.09 -9.69
CA SER A 47 7.73 7.78 -10.56
C SER A 47 7.30 7.46 -12.00
N LEU A 48 6.16 6.78 -12.16
CA LEU A 48 5.60 6.41 -13.45
C LEU A 48 5.06 7.61 -14.22
N THR A 49 4.81 8.77 -13.60
CA THR A 49 4.43 9.98 -14.35
C THR A 49 5.55 10.53 -15.23
N VAL A 50 6.81 10.19 -14.93
CA VAL A 50 7.99 10.60 -15.71
C VAL A 50 8.23 9.66 -16.89
N ASN A 51 8.05 8.36 -16.68
CA ASN A 51 8.15 7.32 -17.70
C ASN A 51 6.84 6.50 -17.70
N ILE A 52 5.82 7.01 -18.39
CA ILE A 52 4.47 6.47 -18.32
C ILE A 52 4.42 5.02 -18.80
N ASN A 53 4.04 4.15 -17.87
CA ASN A 53 3.53 2.82 -18.13
C ASN A 53 2.10 2.76 -17.57
N TRP A 54 1.12 2.81 -18.48
CA TRP A 54 -0.29 2.87 -18.09
C TRP A 54 -0.75 1.67 -17.29
N ALA A 55 -0.28 0.46 -17.63
CA ALA A 55 -0.65 -0.75 -16.89
C ALA A 55 -0.12 -0.71 -15.45
N ALA A 56 1.16 -0.37 -15.27
CA ALA A 56 1.77 -0.27 -13.95
C ALA A 56 1.16 0.87 -13.12
N PHE A 57 0.84 2.00 -13.75
CA PHE A 57 0.22 3.14 -13.08
C PHE A 57 -1.19 2.81 -12.59
N SER A 58 -2.02 2.20 -13.44
CA SER A 58 -3.37 1.74 -13.07
C SER A 58 -3.33 0.73 -11.92
N LEU A 59 -2.34 -0.17 -11.90
CA LEU A 59 -2.15 -1.10 -10.78
C LEU A 59 -1.93 -0.38 -9.44
N GLN A 60 -1.18 0.72 -9.43
CA GLN A 60 -0.97 1.47 -8.18
C GLN A 60 -2.25 2.13 -7.67
N ILE A 61 -3.13 2.59 -8.57
CA ILE A 61 -4.44 3.11 -8.18
C ILE A 61 -5.26 2.00 -7.51
N VAL A 62 -5.26 0.80 -8.07
CA VAL A 62 -5.93 -0.37 -7.49
C VAL A 62 -5.37 -0.69 -6.10
N TRP A 63 -4.04 -0.68 -5.93
CA TRP A 63 -3.40 -0.89 -4.63
C TRP A 63 -3.83 0.12 -3.57
N ILE A 64 -3.90 1.40 -3.95
CA ILE A 64 -4.36 2.47 -3.05
C ILE A 64 -5.81 2.21 -2.63
N ILE A 65 -6.71 1.89 -3.57
CA ILE A 65 -8.13 1.63 -3.28
C ILE A 65 -8.30 0.43 -2.34
N ILE A 66 -7.64 -0.70 -2.63
CA ILE A 66 -7.70 -1.91 -1.80
C ILE A 66 -7.19 -1.61 -0.39
N SER A 67 -6.09 -0.86 -0.28
CA SER A 67 -5.48 -0.55 1.00
C SER A 67 -6.33 0.40 1.84
N LEU A 68 -6.97 1.40 1.21
CA LEU A 68 -7.95 2.27 1.88
C LEU A 68 -9.14 1.47 2.42
N PHE A 69 -9.66 0.53 1.63
CA PHE A 69 -10.73 -0.36 2.08
C PHE A 69 -10.27 -1.26 3.23
N GLY A 70 -9.05 -1.78 3.17
CA GLY A 70 -8.42 -2.55 4.24
C GLY A 70 -8.34 -1.78 5.56
N ILE A 71 -7.88 -0.52 5.51
CA ILE A 71 -7.85 0.37 6.69
C ILE A 71 -9.26 0.59 7.22
N TRP A 72 -10.21 0.96 6.36
CA TRP A 72 -11.59 1.20 6.77
C TRP A 72 -12.22 -0.01 7.47
N ARG A 73 -12.02 -1.22 6.94
CA ARG A 73 -12.49 -2.47 7.55
C ARG A 73 -11.88 -2.69 8.94
N VAL A 74 -10.56 -2.50 9.09
CA VAL A 74 -9.86 -2.68 10.37
C VAL A 74 -10.35 -1.67 11.41
N LEU A 75 -10.58 -0.41 11.02
CA LEU A 75 -11.10 0.62 11.91
C LEU A 75 -12.54 0.33 12.34
N ARG A 76 -13.38 -0.21 11.45
CA ARG A 76 -14.76 -0.59 11.77
C ARG A 76 -14.81 -1.76 12.75
N SER A 77 -14.05 -2.83 12.50
CA SER A 77 -14.03 -3.99 13.41
C SER A 77 -13.52 -3.67 14.82
N ARG A 78 -12.69 -2.63 14.98
CA ARG A 78 -12.26 -2.15 16.31
C ARG A 78 -13.35 -1.38 17.07
N LYS A 79 -14.31 -0.78 16.36
CA LYS A 79 -15.47 -0.12 16.99
C LYS A 79 -16.44 -1.17 17.52
N ASP A 80 -16.74 -2.18 16.72
CA ASP A 80 -17.68 -3.25 17.09
C ASP A 80 -17.18 -4.08 18.29
N ALA A 81 -15.85 -4.22 18.46
CA ALA A 81 -15.25 -4.91 19.61
C ALA A 81 -15.27 -4.11 20.93
N LYS A 82 -15.67 -2.83 20.90
CA LYS A 82 -15.70 -1.94 22.08
C LYS A 82 -17.08 -1.75 22.70
N GLU A 83 -18.14 -2.35 22.17
CA GLU A 83 -19.47 -2.39 22.79
C GLU A 83 -19.77 -3.78 23.39
N PRO A 84 -19.38 -4.05 24.64
CA PRO A 84 -20.14 -4.94 25.49
C PRO A 84 -21.28 -4.13 26.12
N ALA A 85 -22.53 -4.44 25.75
CA ALA A 85 -23.74 -4.01 26.45
C ALA A 85 -23.93 -4.82 27.74
#